data_AF-A0A0F9MZH2-F1
#
_entry.id   AF-A0A0F9MZH2-F1
#
_cell.length_a   1.000
_cell.length_b   1.000
_cell.length_c   1.000
_cell.angle_alpha   90.00
_cell.angle_beta   90.00
_cell.angle_gamma   90.00
#
_symmetry.space_group_name_H-M   'P 1'
#
loop_
_entity.id
_entity.type
_entity.pdbx_description
1 polymer ?
#
loop_
_entity_poly.entity_id
_entity_poly.type
_entity_poly.pdbx_seq_one_letter_code
_entity_poly.pdbx_strand_id
1 'polypeptide(L)' 'MHKLSTGDSSTLGTYKKLASVFGDKAVKFIQKKIDESPNGENEEVIAPESQMIQIFVSMLE' A
#
# COMPACT_ATOMS: atom_id res chain seq x y z
N MET A 1 0.56 15.50 -5.65
CA MET A 1 0.56 14.04 -5.48
C MET A 1 1.91 13.61 -4.96
N HIS A 2 1.94 12.92 -3.82
CA HIS A 2 3.18 12.35 -3.28
C HIS A 2 3.64 11.20 -4.17
N LYS A 3 4.94 11.15 -4.50
CA LYS A 3 5.52 10.05 -5.28
C LYS A 3 6.33 9.16 -4.35
N LEU A 4 6.29 7.85 -4.62
CA LEU A 4 7.16 6.88 -3.99
C LEU A 4 8.61 7.08 -4.43
N SER A 5 9.54 6.45 -3.72
CA SER A 5 10.97 6.45 -4.08
C SER A 5 11.23 5.89 -5.49
N THR A 6 10.29 5.09 -6.02
CA THR A 6 10.32 4.53 -7.39
C THR A 6 9.83 5.51 -8.46
N GLY A 7 9.29 6.66 -8.08
CA GLY A 7 8.66 7.63 -8.99
C GLY A 7 7.19 7.34 -9.29
N ASP A 8 6.64 6.22 -8.82
CA ASP A 8 5.23 5.88 -8.91
C ASP A 8 4.37 6.78 -8.02
N SER A 9 3.09 6.93 -8.39
CA SER A 9 2.11 7.60 -7.54
C SER A 9 1.89 6.82 -6.23
N SER A 10 1.88 7.54 -5.10
CA SER A 10 1.63 6.96 -3.78
C SER A 10 0.14 6.64 -3.63
N THR A 11 -0.33 5.55 -4.24
CA THR A 11 -1.73 5.12 -4.24
C THR A 11 -1.90 3.72 -3.66
N LEU A 12 -3.12 3.38 -3.21
CA LEU A 12 -3.40 2.03 -2.70
C LEU A 12 -3.06 0.93 -3.70
N GLY A 13 -3.28 1.16 -5.01
CA GLY A 13 -2.90 0.21 -6.06
C GLY A 13 -1.39 -0.01 -6.14
N THR A 14 -0.59 1.05 -6.02
CA THR A 14 0.87 0.94 -5.97
C THR A 14 1.32 0.17 -4.73
N TYR A 15 0.75 0.47 -3.56
CA TYR A 15 1.07 -0.24 -2.32
C TYR A 15 0.61 -1.69 -2.31
N LYS A 16 -0.45 -2.07 -3.04
CA LYS A 16 -0.87 -3.47 -3.21
C LYS A 16 0.16 -4.28 -4.00
N LYS A 17 0.72 -3.70 -5.07
CA LYS A 17 1.82 -4.31 -5.82
C LYS A 17 3.03 -4.50 -4.92
N LEU A 18 3.37 -3.49 -4.12
CA LEU A 18 4.50 -3.56 -3.20
C LEU A 18 4.26 -4.59 -2.08
N ALA A 19 3.05 -4.63 -1.52
CA ALA A 19 2.63 -5.61 -0.51
C ALA A 19 2.76 -7.06 -0.99
N SER A 20 2.69 -7.31 -2.31
CA SER A 20 2.88 -8.65 -2.88
C SER A 20 4.27 -9.24 -2.61
N VAL A 21 5.28 -8.39 -2.34
CA VAL A 21 6.63 -8.81 -1.94
C VAL A 21 6.68 -9.27 -0.47
N PHE A 22 5.78 -8.76 0.37
CA PHE A 22 5.74 -9.02 1.82
C PHE A 22 4.78 -10.16 2.19
N GLY A 23 3.95 -10.61 1.25
CA GLY A 23 3.10 -11.79 1.39
C GLY A 23 1.60 -11.49 1.47
N ASP A 24 0.81 -12.57 1.54
CA ASP A 24 -0.65 -12.54 1.37
C ASP A 24 -1.37 -11.69 2.44
N LYS A 25 -0.87 -11.66 3.68
CA LYS A 25 -1.42 -10.81 4.75
C LYS A 25 -1.36 -9.33 4.39
N ALA A 26 -0.22 -8.85 3.89
CA ALA A 26 -0.04 -7.47 3.47
C ALA A 26 -0.92 -7.13 2.26
N VAL A 27 -1.03 -8.05 1.29
CA VAL A 27 -1.91 -7.89 0.13
C VAL A 27 -3.37 -7.77 0.56
N LYS A 28 -3.84 -8.65 1.45
CA LYS A 28 -5.21 -8.62 2.00
C LYS A 28 -5.49 -7.34 2.78
N PHE A 29 -4.51 -6.85 3.54
CA PHE A 29 -4.63 -5.57 4.25
C PHE A 29 -4.88 -4.42 3.27
N ILE A 30 -4.06 -4.28 2.22
CA ILE A 30 -4.26 -3.21 1.23
C ILE A 30 -5.52 -3.44 0.40
N GLN A 31 -5.85 -4.68 0.04
CA GLN A 31 -7.09 -5.00 -0.67
C GLN A 31 -8.33 -4.59 0.14
N LYS A 32 -8.32 -4.82 1.46
CA LYS A 32 -9.39 -4.34 2.33
C LYS A 32 -9.49 -2.81 2.30
N LYS A 33 -8.36 -2.10 2.32
CA LYS A 33 -8.36 -0.63 2.21
C LYS A 33 -8.86 -0.11 0.87
N ILE A 34 -8.61 -0.84 -0.21
CA ILE A 34 -9.17 -0.55 -1.53
C ILE A 34 -10.69 -0.72 -1.51
N ASP A 35 -11.20 -1.80 -0.93
CA ASP A 35 -12.64 -2.07 -0.82
C ASP A 35 -13.37 -1.03 0.05
N GLU A 36 -12.71 -0.54 1.10
CA GLU A 36 -13.23 0.49 2.01
C GLU A 36 -13.12 1.92 1.45
N SER A 37 -12.35 2.14 0.38
CA SER A 37 -12.09 3.48 -0.17
C SER A 37 -13.07 3.84 -1.29
N PRO A 38 -13.62 5.08 -1.30
CA PRO A 38 -14.45 5.56 -2.42
C PRO A 38 -13.67 5.71 -3.73
N ASN A 39 -12.34 5.84 -3.66
CA ASN A 39 -11.45 5.98 -4.82
C ASN A 39 -10.74 4.67 -5.20
N GLY A 40 -10.97 3.59 -4.44
CA GLY A 40 -10.41 2.26 -4.67
C GLY A 40 -8.89 2.27 -4.80
N GLU A 41 -8.37 1.64 -5.87
CA GLU A 41 -6.93 1.55 -6.13
C GLU A 41 -6.26 2.89 -6.40
N ASN A 42 -7.04 3.93 -6.78
CA ASN A 42 -6.53 5.26 -7.09
C ASN A 42 -6.45 6.17 -5.85
N GLU A 43 -6.92 5.71 -4.69
CA GLU A 43 -6.87 6.49 -3.46
C GLU A 43 -5.43 6.88 -3.11
N GLU A 44 -5.22 8.16 -2.82
CA GLU A 44 -3.91 8.69 -2.46
C GLU A 44 -3.55 8.28 -1.03
N VAL A 45 -2.38 7.67 -0.88
CA VAL A 45 -1.81 7.33 0.41
C VAL A 45 -0.92 8.48 0.85
N ILE A 46 -1.41 9.21 1.85
CA ILE A 46 -0.74 10.36 2.49
C ILE A 46 0.33 9.88 3.48
N ALA A 47 0.25 8.64 3.94
CA ALA A 47 1.25 8.04 4.83
C ALA A 47 2.62 7.94 4.13
N PRO A 48 3.72 8.24 4.82
CA PRO A 48 5.05 8.12 4.25
C PRO A 48 5.38 6.66 3.95
N GLU A 49 6.13 6.45 2.85
CA GLU A 49 6.51 5.11 2.38
C GLU A 49 7.12 4.25 3.48
N SER A 50 8.05 4.79 4.29
CA SER A 50 8.71 4.01 5.35
C SER A 50 7.74 3.46 6.39
N GLN A 51 6.67 4.18 6.73
CA GLN A 51 5.65 3.68 7.66
C GLN A 51 4.84 2.55 7.03
N MET A 52 4.49 2.68 5.75
CA MET A 52 3.80 1.61 5.02
C MET A 52 4.67 0.35 4.94
N ILE A 53 5.98 0.48 4.68
CA ILE A 53 6.91 -0.65 4.72
C ILE A 53 6.97 -1.28 6.12
N GLN A 54 7.06 -0.49 7.19
CA GLN A 54 7.07 -1.03 8.56
C GLN A 54 5.80 -1.82 8.88
N ILE A 55 4.64 -1.35 8.42
CA ILE A 55 3.36 -2.08 8.54
C ILE A 55 3.43 -3.43 7.81
N PHE A 56 3.96 -3.45 6.58
CA PHE A 56 4.09 -4.70 5.82
C PHE A 56 5.09 -5.67 6.45
N VAL A 57 6.21 -5.17 6.96
CA VAL A 57 7.20 -5.99 7.67
C VAL A 57 6.61 -6.57 8.95
N SER A 58 5.78 -5.82 9.67
CA SER A 58 5.04 -6.33 10.84
C SER A 58 4.02 -7.43 10.50
N MET A 59 3.69 -7.63 9.22
CA MET A 59 2.77 -8.67 8.74
C MET A 59 3.51 -9.87 8.13
N LEU A 60 4.85 -9.88 8.13
CA LEU A 60 5.67 -11.04 7.78
C LEU A 60 5.61 -12.06 8.93
N GLU A 61 4.61 -12.93 8.88
CA GLU A 61 4.43 -14.06 9.79
C GLU A 61 3.87 -15.26 9.03
#